data_AF-A0A7S0EGF1-F1
#
_entry.id   AF-A0A7S0EGF1-F1
#
_cell.length_a   1.000
_cell.length_b   1.000
_cell.length_c   1.000
_cell.angle_alpha   90.00
_cell.angle_beta   90.00
_cell.angle_gamma   90.00
#
_symmetry.space_group_name_H-M   'P 1'
#
loop_
_entity.id
_entity.type
_entity.pdbx_description
1 polymer ?
#
loop_
_entity_poly.entity_id
_entity_poly.type
_entity_poly.pdbx_seq_one_letter_code
_entity_poly.pdbx_strand_id
1 'polypeptide(L)'
;IRLNDEQYPASAFTDVGINHYDLYFDDCTVPPREIVDRFFEVCRKERGAIAIHCKAGLGRTGTLICLWIMRKWKFTGREAIGFIRVVRPGSILGPQQEFLVDMENEMWQLGDPDLA
;
A
#
# COMPACT_ATOMS: atom_id res chain seq x y z
N ILE A 1 4.04 -8.08 -2.90
CA ILE A 1 3.14 -7.24 -3.74
C ILE A 1 3.98 -6.32 -4.60
N ARG A 2 3.86 -6.43 -5.93
CA ARG A 2 4.54 -5.59 -6.91
C ARG A 2 3.55 -4.60 -7.54
N LEU A 3 3.92 -3.32 -7.58
CA LEU A 3 3.06 -2.22 -8.05
C LEU A 3 3.51 -1.59 -9.37
N ASN A 4 4.64 -2.02 -9.92
CA ASN A 4 5.25 -1.49 -11.14
C ASN A 4 5.41 -2.58 -12.20
N ASP A 5 5.89 -2.19 -13.38
CA ASP A 5 6.20 -3.11 -14.47
C ASP A 5 7.08 -4.26 -14.01
N GLU A 6 6.90 -5.40 -14.66
CA GLU A 6 7.70 -6.58 -14.42
C GLU A 6 9.18 -6.32 -14.81
N GLN A 7 10.05 -6.31 -13.81
CA GLN A 7 11.51 -6.17 -13.97
C GLN A 7 12.26 -7.45 -13.59
N TYR A 8 11.54 -8.44 -13.05
CA TYR A 8 12.04 -9.73 -12.62
C TYR A 8 10.89 -10.74 -12.64
N PRO A 9 11.12 -12.04 -12.84
CA PRO A 9 10.02 -13.00 -12.83
C PRO A 9 9.49 -13.23 -11.41
N ALA A 10 8.16 -13.31 -11.26
CA ALA A 10 7.53 -13.64 -9.97
C ALA A 10 8.05 -14.97 -9.36
N SER A 11 8.53 -15.89 -10.20
CA SER A 11 9.10 -17.17 -9.78
C SER A 11 10.27 -17.04 -8.81
N ALA A 12 11.05 -15.95 -8.89
CA ALA A 12 12.11 -15.68 -7.93
C ALA A 12 11.63 -15.64 -6.46
N PHE A 13 10.34 -15.37 -6.23
CA PHE A 13 9.70 -15.42 -4.92
C PHE A 13 8.87 -16.69 -4.72
N THR A 14 8.09 -17.11 -5.73
CA THR A 14 7.20 -18.26 -5.55
C THR A 14 7.95 -19.59 -5.43
N ASP A 15 9.12 -19.73 -6.07
CA ASP A 15 9.94 -20.95 -6.01
C ASP A 15 10.51 -21.21 -4.60
N VAL A 16 10.62 -20.16 -3.78
CA VAL A 16 11.04 -20.25 -2.37
C VAL A 16 9.85 -20.17 -1.39
N GLY A 17 8.63 -20.33 -1.89
CA GLY A 17 7.40 -20.36 -1.08
C GLY A 17 6.86 -19.01 -0.65
N ILE A 18 7.26 -17.90 -1.30
CA ILE A 18 6.72 -16.56 -1.04
C ILE A 18 5.62 -16.26 -2.07
N ASN A 19 4.39 -16.07 -1.60
CA ASN A 19 3.27 -15.68 -2.45
C ASN A 19 3.53 -14.31 -3.12
N HIS A 20 3.39 -14.24 -4.44
CA HIS A 20 3.62 -13.03 -5.22
C HIS A 20 2.32 -12.51 -5.85
N TYR A 21 2.14 -11.20 -5.84
CA TYR A 21 0.92 -10.53 -6.28
C TYR A 21 1.26 -9.28 -7.11
N ASP A 22 0.68 -9.18 -8.30
CA ASP A 22 0.80 -8.03 -9.20
C ASP A 22 -0.44 -7.13 -9.11
N LEU A 23 -0.22 -5.91 -8.61
CA LEU A 23 -1.22 -4.85 -8.42
C LEU A 23 -0.71 -3.57 -9.10
N TYR A 24 -0.48 -3.66 -10.41
CA TYR A 24 0.08 -2.57 -11.21
C TYR A 24 -0.84 -1.34 -11.24
N PHE A 25 -0.25 -0.16 -11.11
CA PHE A 25 -0.84 1.11 -11.53
C PHE A 25 0.26 2.14 -11.86
N ASP A 26 -0.11 3.15 -12.65
CA ASP A 26 0.82 4.08 -13.28
C ASP A 26 1.65 4.90 -12.27
N ASP A 27 2.89 5.18 -12.62
CA ASP A 27 3.80 5.92 -11.76
C ASP A 27 3.33 7.37 -11.54
N CYS A 28 3.63 7.92 -10.37
CA CYS A 28 3.20 9.27 -9.95
C CYS A 28 1.67 9.53 -9.93
N THR A 29 0.84 8.48 -10.03
CA THR A 29 -0.62 8.56 -9.89
C THR A 29 -1.10 8.03 -8.53
N VAL A 30 -2.41 8.05 -8.31
CA VAL A 30 -3.08 7.48 -7.12
C VAL A 30 -3.63 6.10 -7.46
N PRO A 31 -3.72 5.16 -6.51
CA PRO A 31 -4.23 3.82 -6.80
C PRO A 31 -5.72 3.89 -7.17
N PRO A 32 -6.14 3.24 -8.27
CA PRO A 32 -7.56 2.99 -8.54
C PRO A 32 -8.24 2.24 -7.39
N ARG A 33 -9.55 2.39 -7.23
CA ARG A 33 -10.30 1.74 -6.14
C ARG A 33 -10.13 0.23 -6.17
N GLU A 34 -10.12 -0.37 -7.36
CA GLU A 34 -9.94 -1.80 -7.56
C GLU A 34 -8.58 -2.29 -7.04
N ILE A 35 -7.53 -1.46 -7.15
CA ILE A 35 -6.20 -1.77 -6.61
C ILE A 35 -6.19 -1.70 -5.09
N VAL A 36 -6.88 -0.71 -4.51
CA VAL A 36 -7.03 -0.58 -3.05
C VAL A 36 -7.77 -1.80 -2.47
N ASP A 37 -8.87 -2.19 -3.10
CA ASP A 37 -9.69 -3.33 -2.66
C ASP A 37 -8.88 -4.64 -2.74
N ARG A 38 -8.22 -4.90 -3.88
CA ARG A 38 -7.34 -6.07 -4.04
C ARG A 38 -6.16 -6.06 -3.08
N PHE A 39 -5.60 -4.89 -2.76
CA PHE A 39 -4.54 -4.79 -1.76
C PHE A 39 -5.05 -5.26 -0.39
N PHE A 40 -6.22 -4.80 0.04
CA PHE A 40 -6.81 -5.25 1.30
C PHE A 40 -7.28 -6.71 1.28
N GLU A 41 -7.68 -7.26 0.13
CA GLU A 41 -7.89 -8.71 -0.04
C GLU A 41 -6.62 -9.51 0.23
N VAL A 42 -5.49 -9.08 -0.34
CA VAL A 42 -4.19 -9.73 -0.09
C VAL A 42 -3.80 -9.61 1.38
N CYS A 43 -3.98 -8.43 2.00
CA CYS A 43 -3.68 -8.25 3.42
C CYS A 43 -4.50 -9.18 4.35
N ARG A 44 -5.76 -9.43 4.01
CA ARG A 44 -6.61 -10.39 4.76
C ARG A 44 -6.25 -11.84 4.50
N LYS A 45 -5.87 -12.17 3.27
CA LYS A 45 -5.58 -13.54 2.84
C LYS A 45 -4.25 -14.05 3.40
N GLU A 46 -3.23 -13.21 3.36
CA GLU A 46 -1.87 -13.61 3.72
C GLU A 46 -1.65 -13.52 5.23
N ARG A 47 -0.97 -14.54 5.78
CA ARG A 47 -0.57 -14.56 7.20
C ARG A 47 0.88 -14.14 7.32
N GLY A 48 1.16 -13.24 8.26
CA GLY A 48 2.51 -12.76 8.54
C GLY A 48 2.85 -11.46 7.82
N ALA A 49 4.14 -11.25 7.54
CA ALA A 49 4.62 -9.99 6.97
C ALA A 49 4.35 -9.91 5.46
N ILE A 50 3.94 -8.73 4.99
CA ILE A 50 3.72 -8.44 3.58
C ILE A 50 4.78 -7.47 3.09
N ALA A 51 5.59 -7.92 2.13
CA ALA A 51 6.50 -7.04 1.40
C ALA A 51 5.79 -6.39 0.21
N ILE A 52 5.88 -5.08 0.10
CA ILE A 52 5.31 -4.29 -0.99
C ILE A 52 6.37 -3.37 -1.60
N HIS A 53 6.41 -3.28 -2.93
CA HIS A 53 7.35 -2.40 -3.62
C HIS A 53 6.77 -1.86 -4.94
N CYS A 54 7.34 -0.75 -5.40
CA CYS A 54 7.19 -0.23 -6.75
C CYS A 54 8.58 -0.14 -7.39
N LYS A 55 8.91 0.95 -8.10
CA LYS A 55 10.26 1.21 -8.61
C LYS A 55 11.24 1.65 -7.51
N ALA A 56 10.95 2.78 -6.84
CA ALA A 56 11.78 3.30 -5.74
C ALA A 56 11.29 2.86 -4.34
N GLY A 57 10.11 2.26 -4.26
CA GLY A 57 9.46 1.90 -3.01
C GLY A 57 9.08 3.12 -2.15
N LEU A 58 8.67 4.24 -2.78
CA LEU A 58 8.39 5.50 -2.07
C LEU A 58 6.93 5.96 -2.24
N GLY A 59 6.54 6.34 -3.46
CA GLY A 59 5.20 6.89 -3.74
C GLY A 59 4.10 5.83 -3.61
N ARG A 60 3.87 5.07 -4.69
CA ARG A 60 2.85 4.00 -4.78
C ARG A 60 2.85 3.05 -3.57
N THR A 61 4.05 2.59 -3.19
CA THR A 61 4.26 1.73 -2.02
C THR A 61 3.81 2.38 -0.73
N GLY A 62 4.26 3.60 -0.47
CA GLY A 62 3.89 4.32 0.74
C GLY A 62 2.38 4.58 0.78
N THR A 63 1.75 4.92 -0.35
CA THR A 63 0.32 5.22 -0.42
C THR A 63 -0.53 4.06 0.09
N LEU A 64 -0.29 2.83 -0.41
CA LEU A 64 -1.05 1.66 0.03
C LEU A 64 -0.77 1.30 1.50
N ILE A 65 0.48 1.45 1.97
CA ILE A 65 0.82 1.27 3.38
C ILE A 65 0.10 2.30 4.27
N CYS A 66 0.04 3.56 3.87
CA CYS A 66 -0.66 4.60 4.62
C CYS A 66 -2.17 4.32 4.71
N LEU A 67 -2.81 3.84 3.63
CA LEU A 67 -4.22 3.40 3.69
C LEU A 67 -4.40 2.31 4.75
N TRP A 68 -3.49 1.32 4.80
CA TRP A 68 -3.54 0.26 5.83
C TRP A 68 -3.35 0.80 7.25
N ILE A 69 -2.38 1.71 7.47
CA ILE A 69 -2.14 2.37 8.75
C ILE A 69 -3.37 3.13 9.24
N MET A 70 -4.03 3.88 8.35
CA MET A 70 -5.24 4.64 8.68
C MET A 70 -6.39 3.71 9.09
N ARG A 71 -6.59 2.60 8.38
CA ARG A 71 -7.59 1.59 8.76
C ARG A 71 -7.28 0.93 10.10
N LYS A 72 -6.01 0.55 10.31
CA LYS A 72 -5.57 -0.21 11.47
C LYS A 72 -5.59 0.61 12.77
N TRP A 73 -5.12 1.85 12.71
CA TRP A 73 -4.87 2.66 13.91
C TRP A 73 -5.54 4.03 13.91
N LYS A 74 -6.42 4.31 12.93
CA LYS A 74 -7.17 5.57 12.84
C LYS A 74 -6.28 6.80 12.78
N PHE A 75 -5.10 6.68 12.17
CA PHE A 75 -4.28 7.85 11.85
C PHE A 75 -5.06 8.73 10.87
N THR A 76 -4.89 10.04 10.99
CA THR A 76 -5.24 10.97 9.91
C THR A 76 -4.34 10.73 8.70
N GLY A 77 -4.75 11.17 7.51
CA GLY A 77 -3.92 11.10 6.31
C GLY A 77 -2.56 11.79 6.51
N ARG A 78 -2.55 12.93 7.20
CA ARG A 78 -1.33 13.70 7.51
C ARG A 78 -0.43 12.98 8.52
N GLU A 79 -0.99 12.37 9.57
CA GLU A 79 -0.21 11.59 10.53
C GLU A 79 0.40 10.35 9.87
N ALA A 80 -0.36 9.65 9.01
CA ALA A 80 0.15 8.50 8.27
C ALA A 80 1.32 8.89 7.36
N ILE A 81 1.22 10.03 6.64
CA ILE A 81 2.32 10.58 5.82
C ILE A 81 3.52 10.94 6.69
N GLY A 82 3.31 11.62 7.83
CA GLY A 82 4.38 12.00 8.74
C GLY A 82 5.11 10.77 9.29
N PHE A 83 4.36 9.79 9.79
CA PHE A 83 4.89 8.55 10.34
C PHE A 83 5.68 7.76 9.31
N ILE A 84 5.14 7.53 8.10
CA ILE A 84 5.86 6.75 7.09
C ILE A 84 7.13 7.44 6.62
N ARG A 85 7.20 8.78 6.65
CA ARG A 85 8.42 9.54 6.31
C ARG A 85 9.50 9.47 7.40
N VAL A 86 9.11 9.26 8.66
CA VAL A 86 10.08 8.95 9.73
C VAL A 86 10.70 7.56 9.49
N VAL A 87 9.87 6.57 9.15
CA VAL A 87 10.33 5.20 8.91
C VAL A 87 11.10 5.07 7.59
N ARG A 88 10.62 5.74 6.54
CA ARG A 88 11.17 5.70 5.19
C ARG A 88 11.09 7.09 4.54
N PRO A 89 12.15 7.92 4.68
CA PRO A 89 12.20 9.26 4.12
C PRO A 89 11.90 9.28 2.61
N GLY A 90 11.17 10.31 2.16
CA GLY A 90 10.78 10.48 0.77
C GLY A 90 9.53 9.71 0.33
N SER A 91 8.89 8.96 1.24
CA SER A 91 7.61 8.27 0.96
C SER A 91 6.47 9.26 0.69
N ILE A 92 5.53 8.85 -0.17
CA ILE A 92 4.38 9.63 -0.66
C ILE A 92 4.78 10.82 -1.54
N LEU A 93 4.33 10.81 -2.80
CA LEU A 93 4.74 11.78 -3.82
C LEU A 93 3.54 12.51 -4.45
N GLY A 94 3.66 13.83 -4.61
CA GLY A 94 2.73 14.66 -5.39
C GLY A 94 1.26 14.45 -5.01
N PRO A 95 0.38 14.06 -5.96
CA PRO A 95 -1.07 13.95 -5.75
C PRO A 95 -1.47 12.88 -4.71
N GLN A 96 -0.57 11.95 -4.39
CA GLN A 96 -0.82 10.90 -3.39
C GLN A 96 -0.99 11.46 -1.97
N GLN A 97 -0.49 12.66 -1.69
CA GLN A 97 -0.65 13.29 -0.38
C GLN A 97 -2.10 13.72 -0.14
N GLU A 98 -2.70 14.45 -1.09
CA GLU A 98 -4.10 14.88 -0.99
C GLU A 98 -5.04 13.68 -1.03
N PHE A 99 -4.76 12.70 -1.89
CA PHE A 99 -5.53 11.45 -1.91
C PHE A 99 -5.61 10.76 -0.54
N LEU A 100 -4.51 10.71 0.23
CA LEU A 100 -4.54 10.10 1.56
C LEU A 100 -5.38 10.90 2.56
N VAL A 101 -5.44 12.23 2.41
CA VAL A 101 -6.31 13.08 3.23
C VAL A 101 -7.78 12.83 2.85
N ASP A 102 -8.09 12.73 1.56
CA ASP A 102 -9.45 12.48 1.08
C ASP A 102 -9.99 11.11 1.51
N MET A 103 -9.11 10.10 1.60
CA MET A 103 -9.48 8.72 1.98
C MET A 103 -9.64 8.52 3.50
N GLU A 104 -9.31 9.50 4.34
CA GLU A 104 -9.25 9.36 5.80
C GLU A 104 -10.55 8.83 6.41
N ASN A 105 -11.67 9.50 6.13
CA ASN A 105 -12.98 9.12 6.67
C ASN A 105 -13.40 7.70 6.24
N GLU A 106 -13.13 7.35 4.99
CA GLU A 106 -13.45 6.02 4.46
C GLU A 106 -12.61 4.94 5.14
N MET A 107 -11.29 5.14 5.22
CA MET A 107 -10.39 4.19 5.88
C MET A 107 -10.75 4.02 7.35
N TRP A 108 -11.18 5.08 8.02
CA TRP A 108 -11.71 4.93 9.37
C TRP A 108 -13.00 4.09 9.38
N GLN A 109 -13.99 4.39 8.54
CA GLN A 109 -15.26 3.63 8.54
C GLN A 109 -15.07 2.13 8.25
N LEU A 110 -14.13 1.79 7.36
CA LEU A 110 -13.82 0.40 7.00
C LEU A 110 -13.13 -0.40 8.12
N GLY A 111 -12.62 0.26 9.17
CA GLY A 111 -12.08 -0.39 10.36
C GLY A 111 -10.82 -1.23 10.13
N ASP A 112 -10.41 -1.96 11.17
CA ASP A 112 -9.18 -2.75 11.20
C ASP A 112 -9.12 -3.74 10.01
N PRO A 113 -8.11 -3.62 9.13
CA PRO A 113 -8.03 -4.43 7.92
C PRO A 113 -7.73 -5.91 8.19
N ASP A 114 -7.28 -6.26 9.41
CA ASP A 114 -6.95 -7.63 9.80
C ASP A 114 -8.12 -8.33 10.54
N LEU A 115 -9.15 -7.57 10.93
CA LEU A 115 -10.35 -8.07 11.61
C LEU A 115 -11.52 -8.06 10.61
N ALA A 116 -11.70 -9.15 9.89
CA ALA A 116 -12.94 -9.49 9.19
C ALA A 116 -13.53 -10.76 9.78
#